data_AF-T0MEV2-F1
#
_entry.id   AF-T0MEV2-F1
#
_cell.length_a   1.000
_cell.length_b   1.000
_cell.length_c   1.000
_cell.angle_alpha   90.00
_cell.angle_beta   90.00
_cell.angle_gamma   90.00
#
_symmetry.space_group_name_H-M   'P 1'
#
loop_
_entity.id
_entity.type
_entity.pdbx_description
1 polymer ?
#
loop_
_entity_poly.entity_id
_entity_poly.type
_entity_poly.pdbx_seq_one_letter_code
_entity_poly.pdbx_strand_id
1 'polypeptide(L)'
;MSNNNQQGNTAAKVIFGLIAFALLVIGGLWVASAVFMAMNGANISQSTPFILFKYYQAFGSNPKYEKSFTVAFAVAGFIILVLPLILFLLPKKKRSLHGDAKFASISEIRKMGLLDGNDTSLLIGKYQGQWLQYTGKQFMSLFAPTRSGKGVGIVIPNLLNYNQSVVVMDIKGENFDITSGFRATCGQKVFKFAPFSEQTHRYNPLSYISDNPADQVSDILKLAFMLYPDLLALLKMVIFL
;
A
#
# COMPACT_ATOMS: atom_id res chain seq x y z
N MET A 1 -4.93 -35.41 -18.10
CA MET A 1 -5.35 -34.32 -19.02
C MET A 1 -4.70 -32.95 -18.73
N SER A 2 -3.51 -32.89 -18.10
CA SER A 2 -2.82 -31.63 -17.72
C SER A 2 -1.71 -31.20 -18.72
N ASN A 3 -1.16 -32.13 -19.51
CA ASN A 3 0.00 -31.85 -20.39
C ASN A 3 -0.31 -31.00 -21.63
N ASN A 4 -1.52 -31.06 -22.19
CA ASN A 4 -1.85 -30.35 -23.43
C ASN A 4 -1.96 -28.81 -23.23
N ASN A 5 -2.39 -28.36 -22.04
CA ASN A 5 -2.51 -26.93 -21.73
C ASN A 5 -1.16 -26.24 -21.45
N GLN A 6 -0.17 -26.99 -20.93
CA GLN A 6 1.18 -26.45 -20.70
C GLN A 6 2.02 -26.38 -21.98
N GLN A 7 1.85 -27.35 -22.89
CA GLN A 7 2.51 -27.31 -24.22
C GLN A 7 1.96 -26.18 -25.10
N GLY A 8 0.63 -25.95 -25.11
CA GLY A 8 0.01 -24.85 -25.87
C GLY A 8 0.51 -23.45 -25.45
N ASN A 9 0.69 -23.24 -24.14
CA ASN A 9 1.22 -21.98 -23.61
C ASN A 9 2.71 -21.76 -23.89
N THR A 10 3.47 -22.83 -24.14
CA THR A 10 4.91 -22.72 -24.44
C THR A 10 5.13 -22.41 -25.91
N ALA A 11 4.41 -23.09 -26.82
CA ALA A 11 4.46 -22.81 -28.25
C ALA A 11 4.01 -21.37 -28.58
N ALA A 12 2.93 -20.89 -27.96
CA ALA A 12 2.46 -19.52 -28.14
C ALA A 12 3.50 -18.46 -27.70
N LYS A 13 4.23 -18.71 -26.62
CA LYS A 13 5.30 -17.81 -26.14
C LYS A 13 6.50 -17.76 -27.10
N VAL A 14 6.87 -18.91 -27.70
CA VAL A 14 7.95 -18.98 -28.67
C VAL A 14 7.57 -18.23 -29.96
N ILE A 15 6.36 -18.44 -30.46
CA ILE A 15 5.85 -17.74 -31.66
C ILE A 15 5.81 -16.22 -31.40
N PHE A 16 5.29 -15.79 -30.25
CA PHE A 16 5.28 -14.37 -29.88
C PHE A 16 6.69 -13.78 -29.80
N GLY A 17 7.65 -14.52 -29.22
CA GLY A 17 9.05 -14.11 -29.15
C GLY A 17 9.70 -13.94 -30.53
N LEU A 18 9.44 -14.87 -31.45
CA LEU A 18 9.94 -14.80 -32.83
C LEU A 18 9.35 -13.61 -33.60
N ILE A 19 8.06 -13.35 -33.46
CA ILE A 19 7.40 -12.19 -34.08
C ILE A 19 7.97 -10.89 -33.51
N ALA A 20 8.11 -10.79 -32.18
CA ALA A 20 8.68 -9.61 -31.54
C ALA A 20 10.14 -9.35 -31.98
N PHE A 21 10.94 -10.41 -32.12
CA PHE A 21 12.31 -10.30 -32.62
C PHE A 21 12.35 -9.85 -34.07
N ALA A 22 11.50 -10.41 -34.94
CA ALA A 22 11.41 -9.99 -36.34
C ALA A 22 11.02 -8.50 -36.48
N LEU A 23 10.05 -8.03 -35.68
CA LEU A 23 9.66 -6.61 -35.64
C LEU A 23 10.80 -5.71 -35.14
N LEU A 24 11.57 -6.17 -34.15
CA LEU A 24 12.72 -5.44 -33.62
C LEU A 24 13.84 -5.34 -34.66
N VAL A 25 14.12 -6.39 -35.43
CA VAL A 25 15.08 -6.36 -36.54
C VAL A 25 14.64 -5.39 -37.62
N ILE A 26 13.37 -5.45 -38.06
CA ILE A 26 12.82 -4.56 -39.08
C ILE A 26 12.88 -3.09 -38.61
N GLY A 27 12.45 -2.83 -37.37
CA GLY A 27 12.47 -1.49 -36.77
C GLY A 27 13.90 -0.96 -36.55
N GLY A 28 14.81 -1.80 -36.08
CA GLY A 28 16.22 -1.43 -35.87
C GLY A 28 16.93 -1.07 -37.17
N LEU A 29 16.70 -1.84 -38.24
CA LEU A 29 17.20 -1.55 -39.58
C LEU A 29 16.57 -0.29 -40.19
N TRP A 30 15.29 -0.03 -39.91
CA TRP A 30 14.62 1.20 -40.31
C TRP A 30 15.23 2.43 -39.63
N VAL A 31 15.44 2.38 -38.31
CA VAL A 31 16.09 3.45 -37.54
C VAL A 31 17.53 3.67 -38.02
N ALA A 32 18.28 2.60 -38.25
CA ALA A 32 19.64 2.69 -38.79
C ALA A 32 19.66 3.34 -40.20
N SER A 33 18.69 3.01 -41.05
CA SER A 33 18.53 3.62 -42.38
C SER A 33 18.14 5.10 -42.29
N ALA A 34 17.30 5.48 -41.31
CA ALA A 34 16.94 6.87 -41.05
C ALA A 34 18.14 7.69 -40.56
N VAL A 35 18.95 7.14 -39.66
CA VAL A 35 20.20 7.77 -39.17
C VAL A 35 21.18 7.98 -40.32
N PHE A 36 21.37 6.98 -41.18
CA PHE A 36 22.21 7.10 -42.37
C PHE A 36 21.76 8.23 -43.29
N MET A 37 20.47 8.33 -43.58
CA MET A 37 19.96 9.39 -44.46
C MET A 37 20.02 10.77 -43.82
N ALA A 38 19.76 10.88 -42.51
CA ALA A 38 19.89 12.13 -41.77
C ALA A 38 21.33 12.67 -41.79
N MET A 39 22.32 11.79 -41.61
CA MET A 39 23.74 12.17 -41.68
C MET A 39 24.20 12.61 -43.08
N ASN A 40 23.50 12.16 -44.13
CA ASN A 40 23.84 12.47 -45.52
C ASN A 40 22.92 13.52 -46.16
N GLY A 41 22.05 14.17 -45.39
CA GLY A 41 21.14 15.23 -45.86
C GLY A 41 20.02 14.73 -46.80
N ALA A 42 19.71 13.43 -46.79
CA ALA A 42 18.65 12.84 -47.58
C ALA A 42 17.30 12.86 -46.83
N ASN A 43 16.19 12.80 -47.58
CA ASN A 43 14.84 12.82 -47.02
C ASN A 43 14.59 11.60 -46.11
N ILE A 44 14.48 11.84 -44.81
CA ILE A 44 14.26 10.81 -43.78
C ILE A 44 12.96 10.03 -44.02
N SER A 45 11.94 10.67 -44.62
CA SER A 45 10.63 10.09 -44.91
C SER A 45 10.67 8.93 -45.91
N GLN A 46 11.74 8.76 -46.68
CA GLN A 46 11.89 7.64 -47.61
C GLN A 46 12.58 6.43 -46.96
N SER A 47 12.77 6.42 -45.64
CA SER A 47 13.49 5.36 -44.94
C SER A 47 12.74 4.05 -45.05
N THR A 48 13.44 3.01 -45.53
CA THR A 48 12.97 1.64 -45.52
C THR A 48 14.06 0.78 -44.88
N PRO A 49 13.72 -0.36 -44.26
CA PRO A 49 14.70 -1.23 -43.57
C PRO A 49 15.86 -1.70 -44.47
N PHE A 50 15.66 -1.70 -45.80
CA PHE A 50 16.62 -2.23 -46.77
C PHE A 50 17.49 -1.16 -47.43
N ILE A 51 17.23 0.14 -47.19
CA ILE A 51 17.99 1.24 -47.81
C ILE A 51 19.45 1.20 -47.40
N LEU A 52 19.74 0.93 -46.12
CA LEU A 52 21.11 0.82 -45.64
C LEU A 52 21.92 -0.20 -46.44
N PHE A 53 21.33 -1.36 -46.76
CA PHE A 53 21.99 -2.41 -47.54
C PHE A 53 22.15 -2.02 -49.02
N LYS A 54 21.11 -1.44 -49.64
CA LYS A 54 21.16 -0.99 -51.04
C LYS A 54 22.23 0.09 -51.26
N TYR A 55 22.32 1.06 -50.35
CA TYR A 55 23.31 2.14 -50.43
C TYR A 55 24.72 1.63 -50.12
N TYR A 56 24.88 0.67 -49.22
CA TYR A 56 26.17 0.05 -48.97
C TYR A 56 26.68 -0.71 -50.21
N GLN A 57 25.81 -1.43 -50.91
CA GLN A 57 26.17 -2.12 -52.16
C GLN A 57 26.56 -1.15 -53.29
N ALA A 58 25.87 0.00 -53.38
CA ALA A 58 26.12 0.99 -54.44
C ALA A 58 27.30 1.93 -54.14
N PHE A 59 27.53 2.28 -52.88
CA PHE A 59 28.46 3.36 -52.48
C PHE A 59 29.45 2.95 -51.36
N GLY A 60 29.52 1.68 -50.99
CA GLY A 60 30.36 1.20 -49.88
C GLY A 60 31.86 1.46 -50.08
N SER A 61 32.32 1.63 -51.32
CA SER A 61 33.73 1.91 -51.64
C SER A 61 34.08 3.41 -51.67
N ASN A 62 33.11 4.29 -51.40
CA ASN A 62 33.32 5.74 -51.47
C ASN A 62 33.68 6.33 -50.07
N PRO A 63 34.85 6.97 -49.90
CA PRO A 63 35.33 7.45 -48.60
C PRO A 63 34.43 8.53 -47.97
N LYS A 64 33.57 9.18 -48.77
CA LYS A 64 32.61 10.18 -48.27
C LYS A 64 31.52 9.59 -47.35
N TYR A 65 31.14 8.34 -47.57
CA TYR A 65 30.01 7.70 -46.88
C TYR A 65 30.42 6.69 -45.80
N GLU A 66 31.71 6.39 -45.70
CA GLU A 66 32.28 5.37 -44.81
C GLU A 66 31.88 5.58 -43.34
N LYS A 67 32.06 6.80 -42.82
CA LYS A 67 31.70 7.15 -41.43
C LYS A 67 30.20 7.03 -41.14
N SER A 68 29.36 7.40 -42.11
CA SER A 68 27.90 7.30 -41.99
C SER A 68 27.44 5.84 -41.96
N PHE A 69 28.09 4.96 -42.72
CA PHE A 69 27.84 3.52 -42.66
C PHE A 69 28.28 2.91 -41.33
N THR A 70 29.46 3.26 -40.81
CA THR A 70 29.94 2.75 -39.51
C THR A 70 28.97 3.10 -38.38
N VAL A 71 28.49 4.35 -38.33
CA VAL A 71 27.51 4.79 -37.31
C VAL A 71 26.17 4.07 -37.49
N ALA A 72 25.66 3.95 -38.72
CA ALA A 72 24.38 3.28 -38.97
C ALA A 72 24.41 1.78 -38.62
N PHE A 73 25.47 1.06 -38.98
CA PHE A 73 25.64 -0.35 -38.59
C PHE A 73 25.83 -0.52 -37.08
N ALA A 74 26.54 0.40 -36.42
CA ALA A 74 26.67 0.38 -34.96
C ALA A 74 25.31 0.58 -34.27
N VAL A 75 24.47 1.50 -34.78
CA VAL A 75 23.09 1.72 -34.28
C VAL A 75 22.22 0.48 -34.49
N ALA A 76 22.28 -0.13 -35.69
CA ALA A 76 21.55 -1.38 -35.96
C ALA A 76 21.99 -2.50 -35.01
N GLY A 77 23.29 -2.70 -34.84
CA GLY A 77 23.85 -3.70 -33.93
C GLY A 77 23.47 -3.46 -32.47
N PHE A 78 23.46 -2.19 -32.03
CA PHE A 78 23.04 -1.83 -30.68
C PHE A 78 21.56 -2.15 -30.43
N ILE A 79 20.67 -1.75 -31.35
CA ILE A 79 19.23 -1.98 -31.21
C ILE A 79 18.91 -3.48 -31.27
N ILE A 80 19.54 -4.23 -32.19
CA ILE A 80 19.20 -5.63 -32.47
C ILE A 80 19.81 -6.60 -31.44
N LEU A 81 21.04 -6.34 -30.97
CA LEU A 81 21.77 -7.27 -30.12
C LEU A 81 21.90 -6.78 -28.68
N VAL A 82 22.26 -5.51 -28.48
CA VAL A 82 22.64 -4.99 -27.16
C VAL A 82 21.42 -4.60 -26.33
N LEU A 83 20.46 -3.88 -26.92
CA LEU A 83 19.23 -3.45 -26.24
C LEU A 83 18.41 -4.62 -25.66
N PRO A 84 18.07 -5.69 -26.42
CA PRO A 84 17.33 -6.81 -25.87
C PRO A 84 18.14 -7.58 -24.80
N LEU A 85 19.46 -7.66 -24.94
CA LEU A 85 20.33 -8.27 -23.92
C LEU A 85 20.29 -7.48 -22.61
N ILE A 86 20.36 -6.14 -22.67
CA ILE A 86 20.22 -5.28 -21.48
C ILE A 86 18.85 -5.50 -20.83
N LEU A 87 17.77 -5.45 -21.61
CA LEU A 87 16.40 -5.65 -21.10
C LEU A 87 16.20 -7.04 -20.48
N PHE A 88 16.90 -8.06 -20.98
CA PHE A 88 16.88 -9.40 -20.43
C PHE A 88 17.63 -9.51 -19.09
N LEU A 89 18.77 -8.82 -18.98
CA LEU A 89 19.59 -8.78 -17.76
C LEU A 89 18.98 -7.91 -16.65
N LEU A 90 18.03 -7.01 -16.98
CA LEU A 90 17.35 -6.21 -15.97
C LEU A 90 16.57 -7.11 -14.99
N PRO A 91 16.72 -6.88 -13.67
CA PRO A 91 16.06 -7.70 -12.67
C PRO A 91 14.53 -7.57 -12.78
N LYS A 92 13.86 -8.68 -13.09
CA LYS A 92 12.40 -8.75 -13.07
C LYS A 92 11.91 -8.76 -11.63
N LYS A 93 10.89 -7.93 -11.32
CA LYS A 93 10.22 -7.98 -10.02
C LYS A 93 9.62 -9.39 -9.82
N LYS A 94 10.21 -10.17 -8.92
CA LYS A 94 9.67 -11.47 -8.52
C LYS A 94 8.36 -11.22 -7.77
N ARG A 95 7.27 -11.85 -8.19
CA ARG A 95 6.03 -11.89 -7.43
C ARG A 95 6.27 -12.76 -6.19
N SER A 96 5.94 -12.25 -5.01
CA SER A 96 6.04 -13.03 -3.77
C SER A 96 4.97 -14.14 -3.79
N LEU A 97 5.34 -15.33 -3.29
CA LEU A 97 4.43 -16.47 -3.18
C LEU A 97 3.52 -16.39 -1.95
N HIS A 98 3.95 -15.70 -0.89
CA HIS A 98 3.28 -15.67 0.41
C HIS A 98 2.94 -14.24 0.89
N GLY A 99 2.86 -13.30 -0.06
CA GLY A 99 2.55 -11.89 0.22
C GLY A 99 3.77 -10.99 0.26
N ASP A 100 3.53 -9.70 -0.01
CA ASP A 100 4.55 -8.66 -0.14
C ASP A 100 4.82 -7.93 1.19
N ALA A 101 4.66 -8.63 2.33
CA ALA A 101 4.89 -8.03 3.65
C ALA A 101 6.35 -7.61 3.79
N LYS A 102 6.56 -6.32 4.08
CA LYS A 102 7.88 -5.73 4.30
C LYS A 102 7.79 -4.62 5.32
N PHE A 103 8.93 -4.24 5.90
CA PHE A 103 9.02 -3.01 6.67
C PHE A 103 8.76 -1.80 5.77
N ALA A 104 7.97 -0.86 6.28
CA ALA A 104 7.64 0.35 5.55
C ALA A 104 8.86 1.26 5.42
N SER A 105 9.02 1.84 4.23
CA SER A 105 9.96 2.94 3.98
C SER A 105 9.36 4.29 4.42
N ILE A 106 10.21 5.29 4.66
CA ILE A 106 9.74 6.63 5.05
C ILE A 106 8.76 7.25 4.03
N SER A 107 8.97 6.99 2.73
CA SER A 107 8.09 7.45 1.66
C SER A 107 6.71 6.81 1.75
N GLU A 108 6.63 5.53 2.13
CA GLU A 108 5.37 4.82 2.34
C GLU A 108 4.67 5.31 3.62
N ILE A 109 5.41 5.52 4.71
CA ILE A 109 4.87 6.09 5.96
C ILE A 109 4.23 7.46 5.69
N ARG A 110 4.93 8.34 4.95
CA ARG A 110 4.40 9.65 4.56
C ARG A 110 3.20 9.53 3.64
N LYS A 111 3.24 8.63 2.64
CA LYS A 111 2.12 8.40 1.74
C LYS A 111 0.86 7.93 2.49
N MET A 112 1.04 7.17 3.57
CA MET A 112 -0.05 6.73 4.44
C MET A 112 -0.56 7.82 5.39
N GLY A 113 0.05 9.01 5.38
CA GLY A 113 -0.34 10.12 6.25
C GLY A 113 -0.02 9.90 7.73
N LEU A 114 0.85 8.93 8.07
CA LEU A 114 1.14 8.58 9.47
C LEU A 114 1.98 9.65 10.19
N LEU A 115 2.51 10.63 9.48
CA LEU A 115 3.23 11.76 10.04
C LEU A 115 2.33 13.01 10.17
N ASP A 116 1.15 12.98 9.55
CA ASP A 116 0.23 14.11 9.45
C ASP A 116 -0.88 13.95 10.50
N GLY A 117 -0.47 13.98 11.77
CA GLY A 117 -1.40 13.87 12.88
C GLY A 117 -2.29 15.10 13.05
N ASN A 118 -3.45 14.89 13.66
CA ASN A 118 -4.38 15.90 14.11
C ASN A 118 -4.81 15.62 15.55
N ASP A 119 -5.67 16.49 16.10
CA ASP A 119 -6.18 16.39 17.47
C ASP A 119 -6.98 15.10 17.76
N THR A 120 -7.34 14.36 16.72
CA THR A 120 -8.08 13.08 16.78
C THR A 120 -7.22 11.88 16.35
N SER A 121 -5.92 12.06 16.22
CA SER A 121 -5.03 10.97 15.84
C SER A 121 -4.62 10.13 17.05
N LEU A 122 -4.53 8.82 16.83
CA LEU A 122 -3.99 7.89 17.81
C LEU A 122 -2.49 7.73 17.62
N LEU A 123 -1.72 7.88 18.69
CA LEU A 123 -0.29 7.59 18.71
C LEU A 123 -0.09 6.07 18.64
N ILE A 124 0.51 5.58 17.56
CA ILE A 124 0.76 4.15 17.34
C ILE A 124 2.22 3.75 17.52
N GLY A 125 3.14 4.71 17.56
CA GLY A 125 4.55 4.43 17.75
C GLY A 125 5.45 5.59 17.33
N LYS A 126 6.73 5.29 17.14
CA LYS A 126 7.75 6.27 16.76
C LYS A 126 8.67 5.68 15.70
N TYR A 127 8.98 6.44 14.67
CA TYR A 127 9.92 6.07 13.61
C TYR A 127 10.93 7.20 13.42
N GLN A 128 12.22 6.89 13.57
CA GLN A 128 13.32 7.85 13.38
C GLN A 128 13.11 9.20 14.11
N GLY A 129 12.66 9.17 15.36
CA GLY A 129 12.42 10.40 16.12
C GLY A 129 11.02 10.99 15.96
N GLN A 130 10.27 10.62 14.91
CA GLN A 130 8.94 11.18 14.61
C GLN A 130 7.81 10.28 15.12
N TRP A 131 6.75 10.89 15.65
CA TRP A 131 5.56 10.18 16.07
C TRP A 131 4.79 9.65 14.87
N LEU A 132 4.38 8.39 14.96
CA LEU A 132 3.45 7.77 14.03
C LEU A 132 2.04 7.93 14.61
N GLN A 133 1.18 8.55 13.81
CA GLN A 133 -0.14 9.01 14.19
C GLN A 133 -1.17 8.45 13.22
N TYR A 134 -2.14 7.72 13.75
CA TYR A 134 -3.18 7.08 12.97
C TYR A 134 -4.47 7.90 13.05
N THR A 135 -4.93 8.36 11.88
CA THR A 135 -6.12 9.21 11.73
C THR A 135 -7.30 8.45 11.09
N GLY A 136 -7.15 7.15 10.89
CA GLY A 136 -8.19 6.31 10.26
C GLY A 136 -9.36 6.00 11.20
N LYS A 137 -10.47 5.56 10.62
CA LYS A 137 -11.70 5.19 11.35
C LYS A 137 -11.81 3.69 11.65
N GLN A 138 -10.84 2.90 11.20
CA GLN A 138 -10.84 1.46 11.39
C GLN A 138 -10.45 1.10 12.83
N PHE A 139 -10.92 -0.05 13.30
CA PHE A 139 -10.56 -0.59 14.60
C PHE A 139 -9.07 -0.96 14.66
N MET A 140 -8.50 -0.78 15.84
CA MET A 140 -7.11 -1.12 16.13
C MET A 140 -7.06 -2.14 17.27
N SER A 141 -6.20 -3.15 17.10
CA SER A 141 -5.92 -4.12 18.16
C SER A 141 -4.44 -4.06 18.54
N LEU A 142 -4.17 -3.99 19.84
CA LEU A 142 -2.82 -4.01 20.39
C LEU A 142 -2.56 -5.37 21.05
N PHE A 143 -1.73 -6.18 20.40
CA PHE A 143 -1.24 -7.43 20.97
C PHE A 143 0.06 -7.16 21.74
N ALA A 144 -0.02 -7.25 23.07
CA ALA A 144 1.11 -6.95 23.94
C ALA A 144 1.14 -7.89 25.16
N PRO A 145 2.26 -8.59 25.43
CA PRO A 145 2.41 -9.44 26.62
C PRO A 145 2.22 -8.70 27.94
N THR A 146 2.09 -9.42 29.05
CA THR A 146 2.13 -8.80 30.38
C THR A 146 3.48 -8.13 30.61
N ARG A 147 3.48 -7.02 31.37
CA ARG A 147 4.68 -6.22 31.68
C ARG A 147 5.47 -5.65 30.48
N SER A 148 4.91 -5.70 29.27
CA SER A 148 5.49 -5.11 28.06
C SER A 148 5.38 -3.58 27.96
N GLY A 149 4.74 -2.95 28.95
CA GLY A 149 4.55 -1.50 28.95
C GLY A 149 3.38 -0.99 28.10
N LYS A 150 2.41 -1.83 27.69
CA LYS A 150 1.24 -1.36 26.90
C LYS A 150 0.50 -0.15 27.51
N GLY A 151 0.45 -0.07 28.85
CA GLY A 151 -0.16 1.05 29.57
C GLY A 151 0.62 2.34 29.34
N VAL A 152 1.91 2.35 29.69
CA VAL A 152 2.78 3.52 29.59
C VAL A 152 3.21 3.87 28.17
N GLY A 153 3.25 2.90 27.26
CA GLY A 153 3.75 3.06 25.89
C GLY A 153 2.68 3.40 24.87
N ILE A 154 1.41 3.04 25.13
CA ILE A 154 0.30 3.27 24.19
C ILE A 154 -0.90 3.91 24.89
N VAL A 155 -1.43 3.30 25.95
CA VAL A 155 -2.71 3.73 26.56
C VAL A 155 -2.61 5.14 27.15
N ILE A 156 -1.71 5.37 28.10
CA ILE A 156 -1.54 6.67 28.77
C ILE A 156 -1.18 7.77 27.77
N PRO A 157 -0.19 7.59 26.86
CA PRO A 157 0.10 8.62 25.85
C PRO A 157 -1.11 8.99 25.00
N ASN A 158 -1.94 8.03 24.59
CA ASN A 158 -3.15 8.33 23.83
C ASN A 158 -4.21 9.04 24.68
N LEU A 159 -4.37 8.70 25.96
CA LEU A 159 -5.29 9.42 26.84
C LEU A 159 -4.87 10.87 27.11
N LEU A 160 -3.58 11.18 27.00
CA LEU A 160 -3.04 12.54 27.12
C LEU A 160 -2.99 13.29 25.78
N ASN A 161 -2.98 12.59 24.65
CA ASN A 161 -2.90 13.21 23.31
C ASN A 161 -4.28 13.36 22.63
N TYR A 162 -5.21 12.43 22.88
CA TYR A 162 -6.47 12.37 22.15
C TYR A 162 -7.49 13.36 22.74
N ASN A 163 -7.84 14.37 21.95
CA ASN A 163 -8.62 15.53 22.43
C ASN A 163 -10.13 15.31 22.43
N GLN A 164 -10.61 14.16 21.91
CA GLN A 164 -12.03 13.83 21.89
C GLN A 164 -12.42 12.93 23.07
N SER A 165 -13.71 12.61 23.17
CA SER A 165 -14.26 11.72 24.18
C SER A 165 -13.67 10.32 24.10
N VAL A 166 -13.36 9.74 25.26
CA VAL A 166 -12.84 8.37 25.38
C VAL A 166 -13.59 7.65 26.50
N VAL A 167 -13.93 6.39 26.27
CA VAL A 167 -14.41 5.45 27.29
C VAL A 167 -13.30 4.43 27.52
N VAL A 168 -12.85 4.28 28.77
CA VAL A 168 -11.73 3.42 29.13
C VAL A 168 -12.20 2.34 30.10
N MET A 169 -11.98 1.08 29.73
CA MET A 169 -12.09 -0.02 30.67
C MET A 169 -10.79 -0.12 31.47
N ASP A 170 -10.81 0.44 32.69
CA ASP A 170 -9.64 0.51 33.57
C ASP A 170 -9.83 -0.35 34.82
N ILE A 171 -9.44 -1.63 34.70
CA ILE A 171 -9.57 -2.61 35.79
C ILE A 171 -8.72 -2.21 37.01
N LYS A 172 -7.62 -1.49 36.80
CA LYS A 172 -6.68 -1.15 37.88
C LYS A 172 -6.86 0.26 38.46
N GLY A 173 -7.44 1.18 37.70
CA GLY A 173 -7.55 2.59 38.06
C GLY A 173 -6.35 3.46 37.68
N GLU A 174 -5.24 2.85 37.24
CA GLU A 174 -3.99 3.55 36.89
C GLU A 174 -4.20 4.60 35.79
N ASN A 175 -5.04 4.32 34.80
CA ASN A 175 -5.28 5.27 33.70
C ASN A 175 -6.05 6.49 34.21
N PHE A 176 -7.07 6.26 35.04
CA PHE A 176 -7.84 7.35 35.63
C PHE A 176 -6.96 8.22 36.53
N ASP A 177 -6.20 7.62 37.44
CA ASP A 177 -5.39 8.33 38.41
C ASP A 177 -4.31 9.20 37.74
N ILE A 178 -3.72 8.71 36.64
CA ILE A 178 -2.66 9.42 35.92
C ILE A 178 -3.22 10.51 34.99
N THR A 179 -4.34 10.25 34.30
CA THR A 179 -4.76 11.09 33.16
C THR A 179 -5.96 11.97 33.40
N SER A 180 -6.79 11.68 34.42
CA SER A 180 -8.04 12.40 34.68
C SER A 180 -7.82 13.90 34.91
N GLY A 181 -6.83 14.26 35.73
CA GLY A 181 -6.49 15.66 36.02
C GLY A 181 -6.11 16.44 34.76
N PHE A 182 -5.21 15.88 33.94
CA PHE A 182 -4.83 16.50 32.67
C PHE A 182 -6.04 16.71 31.75
N ARG A 183 -6.85 15.66 31.55
CA ARG A 183 -8.04 15.75 30.70
C ARG A 183 -9.05 16.79 31.20
N ALA A 184 -9.22 16.91 32.52
CA ALA A 184 -10.04 17.95 33.12
C ALA A 184 -9.47 19.36 32.87
N THR A 185 -8.15 19.55 32.94
CA THR A 185 -7.52 20.86 32.61
C THR A 185 -7.68 21.24 31.14
N CYS A 186 -7.84 20.26 30.24
CA CYS A 186 -8.21 20.48 28.84
C CYS A 186 -9.70 20.82 28.64
N GLY A 187 -10.48 21.01 29.72
CA GLY A 187 -11.89 21.38 29.67
C GLY A 187 -12.85 20.20 29.47
N GLN A 188 -12.37 18.96 29.54
CA GLN A 188 -13.22 17.78 29.37
C GLN A 188 -13.91 17.40 30.68
N LYS A 189 -15.16 16.92 30.59
CA LYS A 189 -15.85 16.31 31.73
C LYS A 189 -15.30 14.91 31.95
N VAL A 190 -14.84 14.62 33.17
CA VAL A 190 -14.22 13.35 33.51
C VAL A 190 -15.08 12.61 34.54
N PHE A 191 -15.48 11.39 34.21
CA PHE A 191 -16.32 10.56 35.06
C PHE A 191 -15.63 9.21 35.33
N LYS A 192 -15.75 8.74 36.56
CA LYS A 192 -15.31 7.42 37.04
C LYS A 192 -16.51 6.63 37.49
N PHE A 193 -16.77 5.47 36.89
CA PHE A 193 -17.78 4.53 37.37
C PHE A 193 -17.08 3.26 37.88
N ALA A 194 -17.08 3.09 39.20
CA ALA A 194 -16.46 1.98 39.90
C ALA A 194 -17.41 1.54 41.03
N PRO A 195 -18.37 0.63 40.76
CA PRO A 195 -19.53 0.38 41.64
C PRO A 195 -19.18 -0.12 43.04
N PHE A 196 -17.98 -0.68 43.22
CA PHE A 196 -17.49 -1.16 44.52
C PHE A 196 -16.50 -0.20 45.20
N SER A 197 -16.30 1.00 44.65
CA SER A 197 -15.45 2.03 45.24
C SER A 197 -16.30 3.14 45.85
N GLU A 198 -15.84 3.70 46.97
CA GLU A 198 -16.42 4.93 47.52
C GLU A 198 -16.22 6.13 46.58
N GLN A 199 -15.14 6.14 45.79
CA GLN A 199 -14.83 7.20 44.84
C GLN A 199 -15.39 6.85 43.45
N THR A 200 -16.71 6.91 43.33
CA THR A 200 -17.43 6.66 42.07
C THR A 200 -18.50 7.71 41.80
N HIS A 201 -18.68 8.03 40.52
CA HIS A 201 -19.86 8.70 40.03
C HIS A 201 -21.03 7.71 39.96
N ARG A 202 -22.24 8.24 39.97
CA ARG A 202 -23.47 7.45 39.88
C ARG A 202 -23.93 7.34 38.44
N TYR A 203 -24.46 6.18 38.09
CA TYR A 203 -24.99 5.90 36.77
C TYR A 203 -26.35 5.18 36.94
N ASN A 204 -27.38 5.68 36.27
CA ASN A 204 -28.69 5.05 36.23
C ASN A 204 -28.89 4.42 34.84
N PRO A 205 -28.81 3.09 34.67
CA PRO A 205 -29.03 2.45 33.39
C PRO A 205 -30.47 2.60 32.86
N LEU A 206 -31.44 2.87 33.74
CA LEU A 206 -32.84 3.06 33.37
C LEU A 206 -33.11 4.44 32.77
N SER A 207 -32.17 5.39 32.86
CA SER A 207 -32.37 6.74 32.32
C SER A 207 -32.41 6.81 30.79
N TYR A 208 -32.10 5.70 30.10
CA TYR A 208 -32.19 5.62 28.63
C TYR A 208 -33.57 5.23 28.12
N ILE A 209 -34.49 4.81 29.01
CA ILE A 209 -35.85 4.41 28.62
C ILE A 209 -36.64 5.67 28.30
N SER A 210 -37.15 5.78 27.07
CA SER A 210 -37.97 6.91 26.63
C SER A 210 -39.27 7.04 27.43
N ASP A 211 -39.77 8.26 27.63
CA ASP A 211 -41.11 8.49 28.18
C ASP A 211 -42.22 8.23 27.13
N ASN A 212 -41.86 8.12 25.85
CA ASN A 212 -42.79 7.82 24.77
C ASN A 212 -43.19 6.32 24.78
N PRO A 213 -44.48 5.99 24.99
CA PRO A 213 -44.93 4.60 25.04
C PRO A 213 -44.57 3.76 23.79
N ALA A 214 -44.44 4.41 22.62
CA ALA A 214 -44.08 3.71 21.38
C ALA A 214 -42.63 3.18 21.38
N ASP A 215 -41.72 3.85 22.08
CA ASP A 215 -40.28 3.51 22.10
C ASP A 215 -39.89 2.66 23.32
N GLN A 216 -40.67 2.76 24.42
CA GLN A 216 -40.40 2.11 25.71
C GLN A 216 -40.11 0.62 25.59
N VAL A 217 -40.95 -0.12 24.87
CA VAL A 217 -40.77 -1.57 24.71
C VAL A 217 -39.45 -1.87 24.02
N SER A 218 -39.09 -1.11 22.99
CA SER A 218 -37.82 -1.27 22.28
C SER A 218 -36.62 -0.97 23.19
N ASP A 219 -36.69 0.11 23.97
CA ASP A 219 -35.58 0.52 24.84
C ASP A 219 -35.39 -0.44 26.01
N ILE A 220 -36.49 -0.95 26.61
CA ILE A 220 -36.43 -2.00 27.64
C ILE A 220 -35.81 -3.27 27.07
N LEU A 221 -36.20 -3.69 25.86
CA LEU A 221 -35.62 -4.86 25.22
C LEU A 221 -34.12 -4.67 24.90
N LYS A 222 -33.72 -3.51 24.37
CA LYS A 222 -32.30 -3.19 24.15
C LYS A 222 -31.51 -3.25 25.46
N LEU A 223 -32.03 -2.66 26.53
CA LEU A 223 -31.40 -2.70 27.84
C LEU A 223 -31.31 -4.14 28.37
N ALA A 224 -32.37 -4.93 28.23
CA ALA A 224 -32.39 -6.33 28.60
C ALA A 224 -31.30 -7.13 27.84
N PHE A 225 -31.14 -6.90 26.54
CA PHE A 225 -30.08 -7.54 25.74
C PHE A 225 -28.66 -7.07 26.09
N MET A 226 -28.49 -5.83 26.54
CA MET A 226 -27.19 -5.35 27.04
C MET A 226 -26.81 -6.01 28.38
N LEU A 227 -27.79 -6.23 29.26
CA LEU A 227 -27.57 -6.82 30.58
C LEU A 227 -27.47 -8.36 30.54
N TYR A 228 -28.31 -8.98 29.74
CA TYR A 228 -28.38 -10.43 29.52
C TYR A 228 -28.22 -10.72 28.03
N PRO A 229 -26.97 -10.67 27.51
CA PRO A 229 -26.72 -11.03 26.12
C PRO A 229 -27.02 -12.53 25.92
N ASP A 230 -27.84 -12.85 24.91
CA ASP A 230 -28.15 -14.23 24.56
C ASP A 230 -26.87 -15.03 24.22
N LEU A 231 -26.64 -16.14 24.94
CA LEU A 231 -25.50 -17.04 24.68
C LEU A 231 -25.49 -17.58 23.24
N LEU A 232 -26.68 -17.70 22.61
CA LEU A 232 -26.84 -18.18 21.23
C LEU A 232 -26.44 -17.15 20.16
N ALA A 233 -26.44 -15.84 20.47
CA ALA A 233 -26.01 -14.80 19.55
C ALA A 233 -24.47 -14.77 19.40
N LEU A 234 -23.74 -15.07 20.48
CA LEU A 234 -22.27 -15.14 20.49
C LEU A 234 -21.72 -16.31 19.64
N LEU A 235 -22.45 -17.44 19.57
CA LEU A 235 -22.06 -18.62 18.79
C LEU A 235 -22.10 -18.38 17.27
N LYS A 236 -22.93 -17.45 16.78
CA LYS A 236 -22.98 -17.12 15.34
C LYS A 236 -21.83 -16.24 14.86
N MET A 237 -21.09 -15.60 15.77
CA MET A 237 -19.98 -14.71 15.41
C MET A 237 -18.62 -15.43 15.35
N VAL A 238 -18.54 -16.66 15.86
CA VAL A 238 -17.30 -17.47 15.92
C VAL A 238 -17.22 -18.54 14.81
N ILE A 239 -18.32 -18.79 14.08
CA ILE A 239 -18.34 -19.71 12.93
C ILE A 239 -18.44 -18.91 11.63
N PHE A 240 -17.41 -18.13 11.35
CA PHE A 240 -16.99 -17.79 9.99
C PHE A 240 -15.47 -18.04 9.95
N LEU A 241 -15.11 -19.31 9.80
CA LEU A 241 -13.82 -19.74 9.25
C LEU A 241 -14.08 -20.25 7.83
#